data_AF-A0A945KH89-F1
#
_entry.id   AF-A0A945KH89-F1
#
_cell.length_a   1.000
_cell.length_b   1.000
_cell.length_c   1.000
_cell.angle_alpha   90.00
_cell.angle_beta   90.00
_cell.angle_gamma   90.00
#
_symmetry.space_group_name_H-M   'P 1'
#
loop_
_entity.id
_entity.type
_entity.pdbx_description
1 polymer ?
#
loop_
_entity_poly.entity_id
_entity_poly.type
_entity_poly.pdbx_seq_one_letter_code
_entity_poly.pdbx_strand_id
1 'polypeptide(L)'
;MFTFLIPLLLLSISPQEQASIIWNSYGPEVGSAYGDNIRLTDDLNADGLQDLLTWSPGASTDFLSRNGAIRALSLADGSLIWQFTGWRDEQNLGVDIPFLGDVNQDGFQDILVSLPRESTSSLTMNGSMLALSGLDGSILWQVDGAADLEHLGSDALVLDDLDADGIFEIAVAFPEASTNGLSLNGQVQILSGATGQAIWATAGTEIGEFMGEVLGQPGDLNGDGTPDIIVGSPLASTQGLFKNGSVKALSGADGSLIWSYFGSANFLGWGSKIIPARDIDGDGINEVISSNPGASTNGLWQNGVIAAFSGATGQLVWQLDGSTDLTQLGETAAIVGDIDLDGVLDFVLGV
;
A
#
# COMPACT_ATOMS: atom_id res chain seq x y z
N MET A 1 3.95 38.51 -5.89
CA MET A 1 3.98 37.34 -6.80
C MET A 1 2.57 36.78 -6.78
N PHE A 2 1.81 36.89 -7.87
CA PHE A 2 0.43 36.39 -7.91
C PHE A 2 0.50 34.87 -8.02
N THR A 3 0.00 34.16 -7.02
CA THR A 3 -0.20 32.72 -7.07
C THR A 3 -1.54 32.44 -7.74
N PHE A 4 -1.53 31.65 -8.81
CA PHE A 4 -2.75 31.25 -9.54
C PHE A 4 -3.11 29.81 -9.20
N LEU A 5 -4.40 29.49 -9.25
CA LEU A 5 -4.86 28.11 -9.20
C LEU A 5 -4.41 27.38 -10.46
N ILE A 6 -3.89 26.16 -10.30
CA ILE A 6 -3.59 25.27 -11.42
C ILE A 6 -4.86 24.45 -11.70
N PRO A 7 -5.40 24.48 -12.93
CA PRO A 7 -6.59 23.71 -13.27
C PRO A 7 -6.26 22.24 -13.56
N LEU A 8 -7.21 21.37 -13.27
CA LEU A 8 -7.34 20.06 -13.89
C LEU A 8 -8.01 20.22 -15.26
N LEU A 9 -7.51 19.54 -16.29
CA LEU A 9 -7.95 19.67 -17.67
C LEU A 9 -8.34 18.31 -18.25
N LEU A 10 -9.51 18.24 -18.91
CA LEU A 10 -9.80 17.18 -19.85
C LEU A 10 -9.54 17.67 -21.27
N LEU A 11 -8.78 16.90 -22.05
CA LEU A 11 -8.37 17.26 -23.40
C LEU A 11 -8.95 16.30 -24.44
N SER A 12 -9.36 16.82 -25.58
CA SER A 12 -9.56 16.06 -26.80
C SER A 12 -8.28 16.09 -27.63
N ILE A 13 -7.82 14.92 -28.08
CA ILE A 13 -6.65 14.78 -28.95
C ILE A 13 -7.10 13.99 -30.18
N SER A 14 -6.88 14.54 -31.36
CA SER A 14 -7.09 13.82 -32.62
C SER A 14 -5.82 13.87 -33.48
N PRO A 15 -5.57 12.88 -34.36
CA PRO A 15 -4.38 12.88 -35.21
C PRO A 15 -4.32 14.05 -36.21
N GLN A 16 -5.42 14.76 -36.41
CA GLN A 16 -5.62 15.73 -37.48
C GLN A 16 -5.84 17.16 -36.96
N GLU A 17 -6.03 17.35 -35.66
CA GLU A 17 -6.27 18.66 -35.03
C GLU A 17 -5.35 18.89 -33.83
N GLN A 18 -5.16 20.16 -33.47
CA GLN A 18 -4.48 20.50 -32.22
C GLN A 18 -5.35 20.08 -31.04
N ALA A 19 -4.70 19.65 -29.95
CA ALA A 19 -5.39 19.32 -28.72
C ALA A 19 -6.29 20.48 -28.26
N SER A 20 -7.53 20.17 -27.90
CA SER A 20 -8.50 21.15 -27.41
C SER A 20 -8.96 20.79 -26.00
N ILE A 21 -9.22 21.80 -25.18
CA ILE A 21 -9.75 21.61 -23.83
C ILE A 21 -11.25 21.35 -23.95
N ILE A 22 -11.70 20.22 -23.41
CA ILE A 22 -13.13 19.89 -23.29
C ILE A 22 -13.71 20.68 -22.11
N TRP A 23 -13.11 20.54 -20.94
CA TRP A 23 -13.44 21.34 -19.75
C TRP A 23 -12.21 21.52 -18.85
N ASN A 24 -12.32 22.45 -17.92
CA ASN A 24 -11.36 22.65 -16.85
C ASN A 24 -12.07 22.78 -15.50
N SER A 25 -11.40 22.35 -14.44
CA SER A 25 -11.88 22.44 -13.07
C SER A 25 -10.77 22.94 -12.15
N TYR A 26 -11.14 23.63 -11.07
CA TYR A 26 -10.19 24.24 -10.14
C TYR A 26 -10.36 23.72 -8.71
N GLY A 27 -9.22 23.52 -8.05
CA GLY A 27 -9.16 23.23 -6.62
C GLY A 27 -9.65 24.41 -5.77
N PRO A 28 -9.94 24.16 -4.47
CA PRO A 28 -10.45 25.20 -3.57
C PRO A 28 -9.43 26.32 -3.30
N GLU A 29 -8.13 26.02 -3.38
CA GLU A 29 -7.05 26.97 -3.11
C GLU A 29 -5.73 26.61 -3.79
N VAL A 30 -4.80 27.58 -3.82
CA VAL A 30 -3.44 27.39 -4.34
C VAL A 30 -2.69 26.43 -3.41
N GLY A 31 -2.02 25.43 -3.98
CA GLY A 31 -1.21 24.48 -3.22
C GLY A 31 -2.01 23.34 -2.59
N SER A 32 -3.30 23.23 -2.93
CA SER A 32 -4.16 22.12 -2.49
C SER A 32 -3.77 20.74 -3.06
N ALA A 33 -2.83 20.68 -4.02
CA ALA A 33 -2.49 19.49 -4.81
C ALA A 33 -3.67 18.96 -5.66
N TYR A 34 -4.59 19.86 -6.04
CA TYR A 34 -5.73 19.50 -6.88
C TYR A 34 -5.30 19.03 -8.27
N GLY A 35 -5.74 17.82 -8.64
CA GLY A 35 -5.38 17.19 -9.91
C GLY A 35 -4.05 16.42 -9.89
N ASP A 36 -3.31 16.43 -8.78
CA ASP A 36 -2.09 15.61 -8.64
C ASP A 36 -2.44 14.12 -8.55
N ASN A 37 -3.63 13.82 -8.01
CA ASN A 37 -4.18 12.49 -7.94
C ASN A 37 -5.57 12.43 -8.59
N ILE A 38 -5.71 11.55 -9.57
CA ILE A 38 -6.95 11.32 -10.32
C ILE A 38 -7.13 9.84 -10.63
N ARG A 39 -8.38 9.38 -10.66
CA ARG A 39 -8.73 8.02 -11.05
C ARG A 39 -10.10 8.00 -11.72
N LEU A 40 -10.26 7.20 -12.77
CA LEU A 40 -11.59 6.92 -13.33
C LEU A 40 -12.40 6.06 -12.36
N THR A 41 -13.69 6.34 -12.29
CA THR A 41 -14.67 5.56 -11.51
C THR A 41 -15.86 5.21 -12.39
N ASP A 42 -16.85 4.54 -11.81
CA ASP A 42 -18.11 4.20 -12.48
C ASP A 42 -18.88 5.44 -12.98
N ASP A 43 -19.95 5.22 -13.75
CA ASP A 43 -20.87 6.27 -14.23
C ASP A 43 -21.86 6.66 -13.10
N LEU A 44 -21.45 7.57 -12.23
CA LEU A 44 -22.15 7.91 -10.99
C LEU A 44 -23.40 8.75 -11.24
N ASN A 45 -23.47 9.47 -12.36
CA ASN A 45 -24.59 10.33 -12.71
C ASN A 45 -25.52 9.75 -13.82
N ALA A 46 -25.22 8.54 -14.30
CA ALA A 46 -25.94 7.82 -15.35
C ALA A 46 -26.00 8.58 -16.69
N ASP A 47 -24.94 9.30 -17.04
CA ASP A 47 -24.83 10.03 -18.31
C ASP A 47 -24.24 9.18 -19.46
N GLY A 48 -23.82 7.95 -19.16
CA GLY A 48 -23.26 6.98 -20.08
C GLY A 48 -21.73 7.04 -20.22
N LEU A 49 -21.06 7.90 -19.44
CA LEU A 49 -19.61 7.97 -19.33
C LEU A 49 -19.17 7.59 -17.91
N GLN A 50 -17.97 7.01 -17.80
CA GLN A 50 -17.30 6.91 -16.50
C GLN A 50 -17.07 8.30 -15.91
N ASP A 51 -17.00 8.41 -14.60
CA ASP A 51 -16.70 9.65 -13.91
C ASP A 51 -15.26 9.70 -13.39
N LEU A 52 -14.90 10.82 -12.75
CA LEU A 52 -13.56 11.05 -12.26
C LEU A 52 -13.55 11.29 -10.75
N LEU A 53 -12.78 10.50 -10.02
CA LEU A 53 -12.36 10.81 -8.66
C LEU A 53 -11.07 11.62 -8.68
N THR A 54 -11.03 12.68 -7.90
CA THR A 54 -9.81 13.42 -7.60
C THR A 54 -9.76 13.78 -6.13
N TRP A 55 -8.56 13.83 -5.58
CA TRP A 55 -8.36 14.17 -4.18
C TRP A 55 -7.17 15.08 -3.97
N SER A 56 -7.24 15.81 -2.87
CA SER A 56 -6.40 16.96 -2.60
C SER A 56 -6.07 17.01 -1.11
N PRO A 57 -5.06 16.24 -0.65
CA PRO A 57 -4.73 16.15 0.78
C PRO A 57 -4.35 17.50 1.38
N GLY A 58 -3.77 18.40 0.57
CA GLY A 58 -3.37 19.73 1.00
C GLY A 58 -4.52 20.74 1.08
N ALA A 59 -5.74 20.39 0.65
CA ALA A 59 -6.84 21.34 0.59
C ALA A 59 -7.28 21.83 1.98
N SER A 60 -7.50 23.14 2.10
CA SER A 60 -8.18 23.79 3.22
C SER A 60 -9.62 24.11 2.80
N THR A 61 -10.59 23.56 3.52
CA THR A 61 -12.02 23.74 3.25
C THR A 61 -12.76 24.09 4.53
N ASP A 62 -13.91 24.78 4.42
CA ASP A 62 -14.81 25.07 5.55
C ASP A 62 -14.14 25.65 6.81
N PHE A 63 -13.21 26.60 6.60
CA PHE A 63 -12.40 27.26 7.64
C PHE A 63 -11.35 26.37 8.34
N LEU A 64 -11.19 25.12 7.90
CA LEU A 64 -10.15 24.21 8.33
C LEU A 64 -8.94 24.33 7.40
N SER A 65 -7.76 24.14 7.95
CA SER A 65 -6.47 24.17 7.27
C SER A 65 -5.99 22.76 6.95
N ARG A 66 -5.69 22.48 5.68
CA ARG A 66 -5.16 21.18 5.22
C ARG A 66 -5.96 19.96 5.73
N ASN A 67 -7.28 20.10 5.79
CA ASN A 67 -8.18 19.01 6.16
C ASN A 67 -8.37 17.99 5.02
N GLY A 68 -8.06 18.39 3.78
CA GLY A 68 -8.14 17.56 2.59
C GLY A 68 -9.56 17.46 2.03
N ALA A 69 -9.66 17.08 0.75
CA ALA A 69 -10.92 16.90 0.06
C ALA A 69 -10.85 15.81 -1.02
N ILE A 70 -11.95 15.09 -1.20
CA ILE A 70 -12.21 14.15 -2.31
C ILE A 70 -13.39 14.69 -3.10
N ARG A 71 -13.32 14.63 -4.42
CA ARG A 71 -14.38 15.05 -5.32
C ARG A 71 -14.61 14.01 -6.40
N ALA A 72 -15.88 13.70 -6.63
CA ALA A 72 -16.35 13.04 -7.85
C ALA A 72 -16.82 14.11 -8.84
N LEU A 73 -16.33 14.04 -10.08
CA LEU A 73 -16.65 14.96 -11.16
C LEU A 73 -17.20 14.18 -12.35
N SER A 74 -18.23 14.73 -13.01
CA SER A 74 -18.69 14.20 -14.28
C SER A 74 -17.61 14.36 -15.34
N LEU A 75 -17.27 13.29 -16.06
CA LEU A 75 -16.34 13.44 -17.20
C LEU A 75 -16.98 14.17 -18.39
N ALA A 76 -18.31 14.25 -18.48
CA ALA A 76 -18.98 14.92 -19.58
C ALA A 76 -18.69 16.43 -19.59
N ASP A 77 -18.69 17.07 -18.41
CA ASP A 77 -18.59 18.53 -18.30
C ASP A 77 -17.74 19.06 -17.13
N GLY A 78 -17.19 18.18 -16.29
CA GLY A 78 -16.39 18.53 -15.12
C GLY A 78 -17.21 19.04 -13.93
N SER A 79 -18.54 18.91 -13.97
CA SER A 79 -19.42 19.29 -12.87
C SER A 79 -19.20 18.40 -11.64
N LEU A 80 -19.35 18.98 -10.46
CA LEU A 80 -19.23 18.25 -9.19
C LEU A 80 -20.46 17.37 -8.97
N ILE A 81 -20.23 16.07 -8.77
CA ILE A 81 -21.26 15.09 -8.42
C ILE A 81 -21.42 15.06 -6.89
N TRP A 82 -20.32 14.76 -6.18
CA TRP A 82 -20.27 14.82 -4.72
C TRP A 82 -18.88 15.23 -4.23
N GLN A 83 -18.81 15.68 -2.97
CA GLN A 83 -17.57 16.04 -2.30
C GLN A 83 -17.56 15.50 -0.87
N PHE A 84 -16.41 14.98 -0.45
CA PHE A 84 -16.11 14.65 0.93
C PHE A 84 -14.94 15.50 1.42
N THR A 85 -15.04 16.06 2.63
CA THR A 85 -13.99 16.90 3.25
C THR A 85 -13.62 16.40 4.62
N GLY A 86 -12.36 16.61 5.02
CA GLY A 86 -11.97 16.42 6.40
C GLY A 86 -12.74 17.36 7.33
N TRP A 87 -12.88 16.99 8.59
CA TRP A 87 -13.60 17.75 9.62
C TRP A 87 -12.67 18.37 10.68
N ARG A 88 -11.35 18.27 10.52
CA ARG A 88 -10.33 18.89 11.40
C ARG A 88 -9.11 19.38 10.63
N ASP A 89 -8.39 20.31 11.24
CA ASP A 89 -7.11 20.80 10.74
C ASP A 89 -6.07 19.66 10.59
N GLU A 90 -5.24 19.76 9.55
CA GLU A 90 -4.09 18.87 9.27
C GLU A 90 -4.41 17.36 9.10
N GLN A 91 -5.67 17.00 8.85
CA GLN A 91 -6.05 15.62 8.57
C GLN A 91 -5.43 15.07 7.28
N ASN A 92 -5.08 15.94 6.33
CA ASN A 92 -4.50 15.57 5.04
C ASN A 92 -5.26 14.42 4.35
N LEU A 93 -6.58 14.50 4.32
CA LEU A 93 -7.45 13.43 3.84
C LEU A 93 -7.11 12.98 2.41
N GLY A 94 -7.01 11.66 2.22
CA GLY A 94 -6.78 11.03 0.92
C GLY A 94 -5.31 10.92 0.52
N VAL A 95 -4.41 10.41 1.37
CA VAL A 95 -3.02 10.15 0.91
C VAL A 95 -3.02 9.13 -0.23
N ASP A 96 -3.86 8.10 -0.12
CA ASP A 96 -4.24 7.19 -1.20
C ASP A 96 -5.74 6.85 -1.07
N ILE A 97 -6.38 6.46 -2.17
CA ILE A 97 -7.82 6.13 -2.24
C ILE A 97 -8.02 4.88 -3.13
N PRO A 98 -7.71 3.69 -2.60
CA PRO A 98 -7.99 2.45 -3.31
C PRO A 98 -9.48 2.10 -3.26
N PHE A 99 -9.94 1.32 -4.24
CA PHE A 99 -11.29 0.76 -4.23
C PHE A 99 -11.33 -0.50 -3.37
N LEU A 100 -12.44 -0.70 -2.65
CA LEU A 100 -12.71 -1.90 -1.86
C LEU A 100 -13.66 -2.88 -2.57
N GLY A 101 -14.30 -2.47 -3.67
CA GLY A 101 -15.45 -3.17 -4.24
C GLY A 101 -16.76 -2.51 -3.81
N ASP A 102 -17.89 -3.12 -4.13
CA ASP A 102 -19.24 -2.59 -3.83
C ASP A 102 -19.69 -3.05 -2.42
N VAL A 103 -19.21 -2.35 -1.39
CA VAL A 103 -19.38 -2.69 0.03
C VAL A 103 -20.84 -2.65 0.44
N ASN A 104 -21.61 -1.68 -0.09
CA ASN A 104 -23.01 -1.49 0.27
C ASN A 104 -24.02 -2.13 -0.72
N GLN A 105 -23.53 -2.78 -1.78
CA GLN A 105 -24.31 -3.42 -2.84
C GLN A 105 -25.23 -2.45 -3.61
N ASP A 106 -24.79 -1.22 -3.81
CA ASP A 106 -25.51 -0.20 -4.59
C ASP A 106 -25.17 -0.21 -6.09
N GLY A 107 -24.21 -1.04 -6.49
CA GLY A 107 -23.76 -1.23 -7.87
C GLY A 107 -22.56 -0.38 -8.26
N PHE A 108 -21.97 0.38 -7.32
CA PHE A 108 -20.82 1.25 -7.54
C PHE A 108 -19.62 0.81 -6.69
N GLN A 109 -18.40 1.03 -7.18
CA GLN A 109 -17.21 0.73 -6.39
C GLN A 109 -17.02 1.75 -5.25
N ASP A 110 -16.87 1.23 -4.04
CA ASP A 110 -16.62 2.01 -2.83
C ASP A 110 -15.12 2.16 -2.56
N ILE A 111 -14.76 3.19 -1.80
CA ILE A 111 -13.38 3.61 -1.62
C ILE A 111 -12.95 3.56 -0.15
N LEU A 112 -11.67 3.24 0.06
CA LEU A 112 -11.00 3.37 1.35
C LEU A 112 -10.35 4.74 1.47
N VAL A 113 -10.47 5.35 2.65
CA VAL A 113 -9.82 6.62 2.99
C VAL A 113 -9.10 6.49 4.32
N SER A 114 -7.80 6.81 4.34
CA SER A 114 -6.97 6.79 5.55
C SER A 114 -6.72 8.18 6.11
N LEU A 115 -6.73 8.28 7.44
CA LEU A 115 -6.48 9.49 8.24
C LEU A 115 -5.46 9.20 9.37
N PRO A 116 -4.19 8.89 9.05
CA PRO A 116 -3.23 8.39 10.04
C PRO A 116 -2.82 9.38 11.14
N ARG A 117 -3.13 10.66 10.98
CA ARG A 117 -2.86 11.71 11.98
C ARG A 117 -4.08 12.04 12.84
N GLU A 118 -5.21 11.36 12.62
CA GLU A 118 -6.43 11.61 13.37
C GLU A 118 -6.28 11.22 14.85
N SER A 119 -6.89 12.04 15.72
CA SER A 119 -6.91 11.84 17.17
C SER A 119 -8.33 11.61 17.65
N THR A 120 -8.71 10.37 17.92
CA THR A 120 -10.08 9.99 18.30
C THR A 120 -10.15 9.55 19.75
N SER A 121 -11.34 9.55 20.34
CA SER A 121 -11.59 8.88 21.63
C SER A 121 -10.58 9.20 22.75
N SER A 122 -10.09 10.45 22.80
CA SER A 122 -9.03 10.96 23.69
C SER A 122 -7.60 10.44 23.47
N LEU A 123 -7.40 9.60 22.46
CA LEU A 123 -6.09 9.17 21.98
C LEU A 123 -5.48 10.23 21.06
N THR A 124 -4.15 10.27 21.04
CA THR A 124 -3.33 11.18 20.22
C THR A 124 -2.81 10.44 19.00
N MET A 125 -3.16 10.92 17.80
CA MET A 125 -2.69 10.39 16.51
C MET A 125 -2.79 8.86 16.40
N ASN A 126 -3.87 8.29 16.94
CA ASN A 126 -4.17 6.86 16.82
C ASN A 126 -4.52 6.49 15.37
N GLY A 127 -4.93 7.46 14.56
CA GLY A 127 -5.33 7.27 13.17
C GLY A 127 -6.75 6.72 13.03
N SER A 128 -7.31 6.84 11.83
CA SER A 128 -8.62 6.33 11.46
C SER A 128 -8.63 5.89 9.99
N MET A 129 -9.52 4.96 9.66
CA MET A 129 -9.81 4.54 8.29
C MET A 129 -11.32 4.50 8.07
N LEU A 130 -11.76 4.85 6.86
CA LEU A 130 -13.16 4.91 6.48
C LEU A 130 -13.38 4.22 5.15
N ALA A 131 -14.48 3.49 5.01
CA ALA A 131 -15.05 3.23 3.69
C ALA A 131 -16.09 4.31 3.37
N LEU A 132 -16.01 4.88 2.17
CA LEU A 132 -17.00 5.79 1.64
C LEU A 132 -17.69 5.17 0.43
N SER A 133 -18.99 5.41 0.31
CA SER A 133 -19.73 5.04 -0.89
C SER A 133 -19.16 5.77 -2.11
N GLY A 134 -18.86 5.04 -3.18
CA GLY A 134 -18.43 5.63 -4.44
C GLY A 134 -19.51 6.48 -5.10
N LEU A 135 -20.79 6.14 -4.84
CA LEU A 135 -21.95 6.80 -5.43
C LEU A 135 -22.17 8.21 -4.88
N ASP A 136 -22.06 8.41 -3.56
CA ASP A 136 -22.44 9.68 -2.93
C ASP A 136 -21.46 10.21 -1.86
N GLY A 137 -20.36 9.49 -1.59
CA GLY A 137 -19.37 9.85 -0.60
C GLY A 137 -19.83 9.70 0.86
N SER A 138 -20.97 9.04 1.10
CA SER A 138 -21.42 8.73 2.47
C SER A 138 -20.50 7.73 3.17
N ILE A 139 -20.33 7.86 4.48
CA ILE A 139 -19.51 6.93 5.27
C ILE A 139 -20.28 5.62 5.44
N LEU A 140 -19.68 4.51 5.00
CA LEU A 140 -20.22 3.16 5.16
C LEU A 140 -19.78 2.56 6.50
N TRP A 141 -18.50 2.67 6.81
CA TRP A 141 -17.94 2.32 8.11
C TRP A 141 -16.73 3.17 8.44
N GLN A 142 -16.38 3.21 9.72
CA GLN A 142 -15.18 3.85 10.24
C GLN A 142 -14.55 2.95 11.31
N VAL A 143 -13.23 2.84 11.29
CA VAL A 143 -12.42 2.21 12.34
C VAL A 143 -11.34 3.21 12.80
N ASP A 144 -11.11 3.23 14.11
CA ASP A 144 -10.12 4.10 14.75
C ASP A 144 -9.02 3.24 15.38
N GLY A 145 -7.79 3.74 15.40
CA GLY A 145 -6.71 3.10 16.15
C GLY A 145 -7.06 2.97 17.64
N ALA A 146 -6.62 1.90 18.27
CA ALA A 146 -6.86 1.58 19.67
C ALA A 146 -5.82 2.19 20.64
N ALA A 147 -4.70 2.73 20.16
CA ALA A 147 -3.63 3.28 21.00
C ALA A 147 -3.09 4.64 20.52
N ASP A 148 -2.48 5.40 21.45
CA ASP A 148 -1.74 6.61 21.13
C ASP A 148 -0.61 6.31 20.14
N LEU A 149 -0.44 7.18 19.14
CA LEU A 149 0.61 7.11 18.11
C LEU A 149 0.61 5.81 17.28
N GLU A 150 -0.52 5.12 17.22
CA GLU A 150 -0.66 3.91 16.40
C GLU A 150 -0.72 4.22 14.90
N HIS A 151 -1.13 5.43 14.53
CA HIS A 151 -1.16 5.91 13.15
C HIS A 151 -1.92 4.98 12.17
N LEU A 152 -3.03 4.37 12.60
CA LEU A 152 -3.84 3.49 11.75
C LEU A 152 -4.12 4.13 10.38
N GLY A 153 -3.84 3.37 9.32
CA GLY A 153 -3.97 3.81 7.93
C GLY A 153 -2.74 4.52 7.36
N SER A 154 -1.61 4.60 8.09
CA SER A 154 -0.36 5.18 7.56
C SER A 154 0.29 4.30 6.50
N ASP A 155 0.15 2.99 6.66
CA ASP A 155 0.67 1.97 5.76
C ASP A 155 -0.37 0.85 5.64
N ALA A 156 -1.35 1.10 4.77
CA ALA A 156 -2.44 0.19 4.50
C ALA A 156 -2.32 -0.34 3.07
N LEU A 157 -2.51 -1.65 2.90
CA LEU A 157 -2.52 -2.32 1.62
C LEU A 157 -3.90 -2.96 1.42
N VAL A 158 -4.59 -2.60 0.34
CA VAL A 158 -5.78 -3.33 -0.08
C VAL A 158 -5.32 -4.66 -0.71
N LEU A 159 -5.93 -5.74 -0.24
CA LEU A 159 -5.65 -7.11 -0.61
C LEU A 159 -6.76 -7.66 -1.49
N ASP A 160 -6.51 -8.79 -2.16
CA ASP A 160 -7.59 -9.63 -2.69
C ASP A 160 -8.58 -10.06 -1.57
N ASP A 161 -9.75 -10.54 -2.00
CA ASP A 161 -10.79 -11.10 -1.14
C ASP A 161 -10.29 -12.40 -0.47
N LEU A 162 -10.03 -12.32 0.83
CA LEU A 162 -9.48 -13.39 1.66
C LEU A 162 -10.57 -14.19 2.39
N ASP A 163 -11.73 -13.58 2.67
CA ASP A 163 -12.83 -14.23 3.39
C ASP A 163 -14.01 -14.69 2.50
N ALA A 164 -13.86 -14.48 1.19
CA ALA A 164 -14.78 -14.85 0.12
C ALA A 164 -16.16 -14.18 0.21
N ASP A 165 -16.22 -12.95 0.74
CA ASP A 165 -17.44 -12.14 0.79
C ASP A 165 -17.69 -11.28 -0.46
N GLY A 166 -16.70 -11.23 -1.38
CA GLY A 166 -16.74 -10.46 -2.63
C GLY A 166 -16.20 -9.03 -2.51
N ILE A 167 -15.72 -8.64 -1.33
CA ILE A 167 -15.10 -7.34 -1.03
C ILE A 167 -13.61 -7.57 -0.75
N PHE A 168 -12.79 -6.58 -1.08
CA PHE A 168 -11.35 -6.65 -0.84
C PHE A 168 -10.99 -6.41 0.63
N GLU A 169 -10.03 -7.18 1.17
CA GLU A 169 -9.51 -6.99 2.52
C GLU A 169 -8.48 -5.86 2.61
N ILE A 170 -8.12 -5.51 3.84
CA ILE A 170 -7.15 -4.46 4.12
C ILE A 170 -6.11 -4.98 5.11
N ALA A 171 -4.84 -5.01 4.69
CA ALA A 171 -3.73 -5.17 5.61
C ALA A 171 -3.31 -3.84 6.19
N VAL A 172 -3.15 -3.81 7.52
CA VAL A 172 -2.54 -2.70 8.25
C VAL A 172 -1.40 -3.23 9.11
N ALA A 173 -0.36 -2.43 9.25
CA ALA A 173 0.81 -2.78 10.02
C ALA A 173 1.15 -1.73 11.07
N PHE A 174 1.73 -2.21 12.18
CA PHE A 174 2.20 -1.40 13.28
C PHE A 174 3.62 -1.85 13.66
N PRO A 175 4.65 -1.48 12.88
CA PRO A 175 5.99 -2.00 13.08
C PRO A 175 6.59 -1.67 14.45
N GLU A 176 6.25 -0.51 15.00
CA GLU A 176 6.72 -0.07 16.31
C GLU A 176 5.87 -0.59 17.49
N ALA A 177 4.85 -1.41 17.22
CA ALA A 177 4.01 -1.96 18.28
C ALA A 177 4.82 -2.81 19.26
N SER A 178 4.43 -2.72 20.54
CA SER A 178 4.98 -3.54 21.62
C SER A 178 3.86 -4.39 22.20
N THR A 179 3.84 -5.67 21.84
CA THR A 179 2.75 -6.60 22.16
C THR A 179 3.27 -7.81 22.92
N ASN A 180 2.39 -8.50 23.65
CA ASN A 180 2.71 -9.76 24.35
C ASN A 180 3.95 -9.70 25.28
N GLY A 181 4.27 -8.52 25.81
CA GLY A 181 5.44 -8.30 26.68
C GLY A 181 6.78 -8.13 25.96
N LEU A 182 6.77 -8.05 24.62
CA LEU A 182 7.94 -7.74 23.79
C LEU A 182 7.91 -6.26 23.40
N SER A 183 9.09 -5.64 23.33
CA SER A 183 9.23 -4.26 22.86
C SER A 183 9.57 -4.24 21.37
N LEU A 184 8.86 -3.41 20.59
CA LEU A 184 9.11 -3.17 19.17
C LEU A 184 9.14 -4.47 18.35
N ASN A 185 8.29 -5.44 18.70
CA ASN A 185 8.13 -6.67 17.93
C ASN A 185 7.26 -6.45 16.70
N GLY A 186 6.43 -5.40 16.69
CA GLY A 186 5.54 -5.08 15.59
C GLY A 186 4.34 -6.03 15.51
N GLN A 187 3.37 -5.65 14.68
CA GLN A 187 2.13 -6.39 14.45
C GLN A 187 1.59 -6.10 13.05
N VAL A 188 1.00 -7.12 12.43
CA VAL A 188 0.19 -6.99 11.21
C VAL A 188 -1.22 -7.44 11.53
N GLN A 189 -2.21 -6.77 10.96
CA GLN A 189 -3.61 -7.06 11.14
C GLN A 189 -4.33 -6.98 9.80
N ILE A 190 -5.25 -7.92 9.57
CA ILE A 190 -6.17 -7.88 8.43
C ILE A 190 -7.54 -7.43 8.90
N LEU A 191 -8.11 -6.47 8.17
CA LEU A 191 -9.44 -5.94 8.36
C LEU A 191 -10.31 -6.33 7.16
N SER A 192 -11.55 -6.73 7.43
CA SER A 192 -12.57 -6.94 6.39
C SER A 192 -12.88 -5.60 5.72
N GLY A 193 -12.81 -5.54 4.39
CA GLY A 193 -13.18 -4.32 3.67
C GLY A 193 -14.66 -3.99 3.75
N ALA A 194 -15.51 -4.99 4.03
CA ALA A 194 -16.94 -4.79 4.16
C ALA A 194 -17.34 -4.11 5.48
N THR A 195 -16.54 -4.27 6.54
CA THR A 195 -16.94 -3.87 7.90
C THR A 195 -15.90 -3.06 8.67
N GLY A 196 -14.65 -3.02 8.21
CA GLY A 196 -13.51 -2.47 8.94
C GLY A 196 -13.12 -3.27 10.20
N GLN A 197 -13.72 -4.44 10.43
CA GLN A 197 -13.44 -5.27 11.60
C GLN A 197 -12.23 -6.18 11.36
N ALA A 198 -11.49 -6.46 12.44
CA ALA A 198 -10.38 -7.39 12.43
C ALA A 198 -10.84 -8.81 12.06
N ILE A 199 -10.22 -9.39 11.02
CA ILE A 199 -10.33 -10.82 10.72
C ILE A 199 -9.35 -11.58 11.61
N TRP A 200 -8.07 -11.19 11.54
CA TRP A 200 -7.00 -11.72 12.38
C TRP A 200 -5.88 -10.70 12.58
N ALA A 201 -5.03 -10.96 13.58
CA ALA A 201 -3.82 -10.17 13.82
C ALA A 201 -2.68 -11.08 14.27
N THR A 202 -1.49 -10.86 13.71
CA THR A 202 -0.27 -11.60 14.02
C THR A 202 0.78 -10.63 14.52
N ALA A 203 1.38 -10.93 15.68
CA ALA A 203 2.44 -10.12 16.26
C ALA A 203 3.82 -10.74 16.00
N GLY A 204 4.85 -9.90 15.95
CA GLY A 204 6.23 -10.35 15.96
C GLY A 204 6.55 -11.17 17.21
N THR A 205 7.53 -12.05 17.10
CA THR A 205 7.89 -13.03 18.14
C THR A 205 9.19 -12.69 18.85
N GLU A 206 9.94 -11.71 18.35
CA GLU A 206 11.22 -11.27 18.92
C GLU A 206 11.21 -9.78 19.29
N ILE A 207 12.05 -9.41 20.27
CA ILE A 207 12.28 -8.00 20.63
C ILE A 207 12.98 -7.30 19.46
N GLY A 208 12.50 -6.12 19.08
CA GLY A 208 13.12 -5.33 18.01
C GLY A 208 13.01 -5.98 16.64
N GLU A 209 11.95 -6.76 16.40
CA GLU A 209 11.65 -7.37 15.12
C GLU A 209 11.08 -6.36 14.11
N PHE A 210 10.33 -5.35 14.56
CA PHE A 210 9.67 -4.37 13.68
C PHE A 210 8.83 -5.02 12.57
N MET A 211 8.03 -6.03 12.94
CA MET A 211 7.21 -6.76 11.98
C MET A 211 6.17 -5.84 11.33
N GLY A 212 6.16 -5.75 10.00
CA GLY A 212 5.12 -5.04 9.23
C GLY A 212 5.56 -3.83 8.42
N GLU A 213 6.86 -3.47 8.38
CA GLU A 213 7.34 -2.28 7.64
C GLU A 213 7.12 -2.33 6.12
N VAL A 214 7.00 -3.53 5.56
CA VAL A 214 6.72 -3.72 4.13
C VAL A 214 5.77 -4.89 4.00
N LEU A 215 4.73 -4.72 3.19
CA LEU A 215 3.73 -5.75 2.91
C LEU A 215 3.72 -6.11 1.42
N GLY A 216 3.33 -7.34 1.09
CA GLY A 216 3.08 -7.77 -0.28
C GLY A 216 2.17 -9.00 -0.32
N GLN A 217 1.47 -9.21 -1.43
CA GLN A 217 0.55 -10.34 -1.63
C GLN A 217 0.99 -11.12 -2.87
N PRO A 218 1.77 -12.21 -2.72
CA PRO A 218 2.24 -13.01 -3.86
C PRO A 218 1.21 -13.99 -4.42
N GLY A 219 0.05 -14.12 -3.77
CA GLY A 219 -0.94 -15.15 -4.05
C GLY A 219 -0.89 -16.26 -3.00
N ASP A 220 -1.54 -17.38 -3.29
CA ASP A 220 -1.60 -18.54 -2.40
C ASP A 220 -0.27 -19.31 -2.42
N LEU A 221 0.41 -19.36 -1.27
CA LEU A 221 1.72 -19.99 -1.08
C LEU A 221 1.62 -21.36 -0.43
N ASN A 222 0.53 -21.66 0.26
CA ASN A 222 0.36 -22.90 1.02
C ASN A 222 -0.64 -23.89 0.36
N GLY A 223 -1.32 -23.46 -0.71
CA GLY A 223 -2.28 -24.25 -1.49
C GLY A 223 -3.68 -24.37 -0.86
N ASP A 224 -4.06 -23.47 0.05
CA ASP A 224 -5.38 -23.48 0.72
C ASP A 224 -6.48 -22.75 -0.07
N GLY A 225 -6.12 -22.03 -1.12
CA GLY A 225 -7.02 -21.27 -1.98
C GLY A 225 -7.23 -19.82 -1.57
N THR A 226 -6.67 -19.37 -0.45
CA THR A 226 -6.69 -17.98 0.00
C THR A 226 -5.33 -17.32 -0.26
N PRO A 227 -5.25 -16.15 -0.91
CA PRO A 227 -3.98 -15.46 -1.12
C PRO A 227 -3.26 -15.11 0.18
N ASP A 228 -1.96 -15.40 0.26
CA ASP A 228 -1.12 -15.18 1.44
C ASP A 228 -0.42 -13.82 1.43
N ILE A 229 0.18 -13.46 2.58
CA ILE A 229 0.81 -12.16 2.79
C ILE A 229 2.28 -12.33 3.14
N ILE A 230 3.12 -11.53 2.50
CA ILE A 230 4.53 -11.36 2.84
C ILE A 230 4.71 -10.13 3.69
N VAL A 231 5.47 -10.30 4.76
CA VAL A 231 5.81 -9.25 5.71
C VAL A 231 7.33 -9.08 5.75
N GLY A 232 7.80 -7.93 5.29
CA GLY A 232 9.18 -7.47 5.40
C GLY A 232 9.43 -6.70 6.69
N SER A 233 10.62 -6.86 7.26
CA SER A 233 11.03 -6.20 8.51
C SER A 233 12.51 -5.81 8.45
N PRO A 234 12.88 -4.82 7.62
CA PRO A 234 14.29 -4.46 7.36
C PRO A 234 15.02 -3.92 8.59
N LEU A 235 14.28 -3.41 9.58
CA LEU A 235 14.84 -2.90 10.83
C LEU A 235 15.04 -3.98 11.90
N ALA A 236 14.61 -5.21 11.65
CA ALA A 236 14.70 -6.32 12.59
C ALA A 236 16.14 -6.52 13.09
N SER A 237 16.29 -6.63 14.41
CA SER A 237 17.53 -7.00 15.10
C SER A 237 17.29 -8.29 15.88
N THR A 238 17.24 -9.39 15.13
CA THR A 238 16.81 -10.71 15.60
C THR A 238 17.99 -11.68 15.65
N GLN A 239 17.81 -12.81 16.33
CA GLN A 239 18.82 -13.88 16.38
C GLN A 239 20.22 -13.43 16.85
N GLY A 240 20.31 -12.37 17.65
CA GLY A 240 21.57 -11.81 18.15
C GLY A 240 22.34 -10.94 17.13
N LEU A 241 21.72 -10.60 16.00
CA LEU A 241 22.26 -9.73 14.98
C LEU A 241 21.60 -8.33 15.01
N PHE A 242 22.30 -7.35 14.48
CA PHE A 242 21.84 -5.96 14.40
C PHE A 242 21.41 -5.61 12.99
N LYS A 243 20.16 -5.18 12.82
CA LYS A 243 19.57 -4.82 11.52
C LYS A 243 19.80 -5.88 10.44
N ASN A 244 19.68 -7.15 10.80
CA ASN A 244 19.78 -8.26 9.85
C ASN A 244 18.54 -8.35 8.96
N GLY A 245 17.42 -7.83 9.43
CA GLY A 245 16.15 -7.86 8.72
C GLY A 245 15.52 -9.25 8.65
N SER A 246 14.24 -9.30 8.31
CA SER A 246 13.52 -10.55 8.08
C SER A 246 12.44 -10.43 7.03
N VAL A 247 12.07 -11.57 6.45
CA VAL A 247 10.92 -11.76 5.58
C VAL A 247 10.09 -12.91 6.14
N LYS A 248 8.78 -12.76 6.24
CA LYS A 248 7.86 -13.80 6.69
C LYS A 248 6.72 -13.97 5.70
N ALA A 249 6.25 -15.19 5.50
CA ALA A 249 4.98 -15.48 4.87
C ALA A 249 3.95 -15.86 5.93
N LEU A 250 2.79 -15.20 5.90
CA LEU A 250 1.65 -15.44 6.76
C LEU A 250 0.48 -15.91 5.89
N SER A 251 -0.27 -16.90 6.39
CA SER A 251 -1.48 -17.36 5.71
C SER A 251 -2.51 -16.25 5.65
N GLY A 252 -3.10 -16.01 4.47
CA GLY A 252 -4.18 -15.04 4.33
C GLY A 252 -5.44 -15.45 5.09
N ALA A 253 -5.66 -16.76 5.26
CA ALA A 253 -6.86 -17.28 5.89
C ALA A 253 -6.91 -17.04 7.41
N ASP A 254 -5.77 -17.13 8.11
CA ASP A 254 -5.76 -17.07 9.58
C ASP A 254 -4.54 -16.37 10.20
N GLY A 255 -3.63 -15.83 9.39
CA GLY A 255 -2.42 -15.16 9.84
C GLY A 255 -1.33 -16.09 10.39
N SER A 256 -1.48 -17.41 10.27
CA SER A 256 -0.49 -18.39 10.73
C SER A 256 0.80 -18.29 9.91
N LEU A 257 1.95 -18.57 10.56
CA LEU A 257 3.25 -18.52 9.90
C LEU A 257 3.42 -19.71 8.94
N ILE A 258 3.67 -19.42 7.66
CA ILE A 258 4.03 -20.42 6.64
C ILE A 258 5.54 -20.66 6.71
N TRP A 259 6.34 -19.61 6.53
CA TRP A 259 7.80 -19.65 6.67
C TRP A 259 8.38 -18.30 7.09
N SER A 260 9.62 -18.33 7.55
CA SER A 260 10.39 -17.13 7.87
C SER A 260 11.84 -17.24 7.40
N TYR A 261 12.40 -16.10 6.99
CA TYR A 261 13.79 -15.94 6.64
C TYR A 261 14.38 -14.76 7.41
N PHE A 262 15.53 -14.99 8.05
CA PHE A 262 16.25 -13.99 8.83
C PHE A 262 17.61 -13.74 8.20
N GLY A 263 18.06 -12.48 8.19
CA GLY A 263 19.40 -12.16 7.72
C GLY A 263 20.47 -12.87 8.54
N SER A 264 21.46 -13.42 7.85
CA SER A 264 22.57 -14.18 8.45
C SER A 264 23.74 -13.30 8.94
N ALA A 265 23.68 -11.98 8.71
CA ALA A 265 24.69 -11.02 9.13
C ALA A 265 24.07 -9.67 9.50
N ASN A 266 24.84 -8.85 10.21
CA ASN A 266 24.44 -7.48 10.54
C ASN A 266 24.27 -6.64 9.27
N PHE A 267 23.32 -5.70 9.31
CA PHE A 267 23.08 -4.71 8.25
C PHE A 267 22.66 -5.29 6.88
N LEU A 268 22.20 -6.54 6.81
CA LEU A 268 21.59 -7.07 5.59
C LEU A 268 20.22 -6.47 5.32
N GLY A 269 19.44 -6.16 6.37
CA GLY A 269 18.13 -5.51 6.29
C GLY A 269 17.15 -6.15 5.28
N TRP A 270 17.07 -7.48 5.25
CA TRP A 270 16.08 -8.18 4.43
C TRP A 270 14.64 -7.71 4.69
N GLY A 271 13.80 -7.78 3.67
CA GLY A 271 12.43 -7.27 3.73
C GLY A 271 12.31 -5.77 3.48
N SER A 272 13.37 -5.08 3.04
CA SER A 272 13.31 -3.64 2.73
C SER A 272 12.46 -3.33 1.49
N LYS A 273 12.36 -4.29 0.57
CA LYS A 273 11.43 -4.29 -0.56
C LYS A 273 10.93 -5.71 -0.72
N ILE A 274 9.66 -5.86 -1.09
CA ILE A 274 9.03 -7.13 -1.42
C ILE A 274 8.44 -6.99 -2.81
N ILE A 275 8.74 -7.97 -3.66
CA ILE A 275 8.25 -8.03 -5.04
C ILE A 275 7.67 -9.43 -5.22
N PRO A 276 6.34 -9.54 -5.35
CA PRO A 276 5.72 -10.75 -5.87
C PRO A 276 6.34 -11.14 -7.20
N ALA A 277 6.89 -12.35 -7.27
CA ALA A 277 7.33 -12.96 -8.52
C ALA A 277 6.34 -14.07 -8.91
N ARG A 278 6.33 -14.46 -10.19
CA ARG A 278 5.65 -15.70 -10.55
C ARG A 278 6.53 -16.88 -10.16
N ASP A 279 6.01 -18.09 -10.31
CA ASP A 279 6.77 -19.33 -10.24
C ASP A 279 8.00 -19.29 -11.18
N ILE A 280 9.19 -19.21 -10.58
CA ILE A 280 10.50 -19.21 -11.23
C ILE A 280 11.29 -20.50 -10.97
N ASP A 281 10.92 -21.30 -9.96
CA ASP A 281 11.60 -22.58 -9.67
C ASP A 281 10.83 -23.82 -10.19
N GLY A 282 9.62 -23.61 -10.71
CA GLY A 282 8.78 -24.58 -11.40
C GLY A 282 7.97 -25.47 -10.47
N ASP A 283 7.80 -25.10 -9.20
CA ASP A 283 7.04 -25.89 -8.21
C ASP A 283 5.52 -25.64 -8.24
N GLY A 284 5.07 -24.66 -9.04
CA GLY A 284 3.67 -24.27 -9.20
C GLY A 284 3.20 -23.20 -8.22
N ILE A 285 4.05 -22.73 -7.30
CA ILE A 285 3.80 -21.65 -6.36
C ILE A 285 4.63 -20.42 -6.76
N ASN A 286 4.08 -19.24 -6.52
CA ASN A 286 4.74 -17.98 -6.85
C ASN A 286 5.90 -17.67 -5.89
N GLU A 287 7.07 -17.30 -6.41
CA GLU A 287 8.20 -16.88 -5.58
C GLU A 287 8.05 -15.47 -4.99
N VAL A 288 8.87 -15.21 -3.99
CA VAL A 288 8.99 -13.90 -3.34
C VAL A 288 10.38 -13.36 -3.57
N ILE A 289 10.47 -12.15 -4.12
CA ILE A 289 11.75 -11.44 -4.23
C ILE A 289 11.83 -10.40 -3.12
N SER A 290 12.99 -10.32 -2.47
CA SER A 290 13.31 -9.23 -1.56
C SER A 290 14.66 -8.62 -1.89
N SER A 291 14.76 -7.30 -1.75
CA SER A 291 16.02 -6.57 -1.87
C SER A 291 16.24 -5.62 -0.70
N ASN A 292 17.51 -5.27 -0.50
CA ASN A 292 17.93 -4.13 0.30
C ASN A 292 19.11 -3.42 -0.39
N PRO A 293 18.86 -2.25 -1.02
CA PRO A 293 19.90 -1.42 -1.64
C PRO A 293 20.96 -0.93 -0.63
N GLY A 294 20.58 -0.74 0.62
CA GLY A 294 21.48 -0.27 1.68
C GLY A 294 22.36 -1.36 2.30
N ALA A 295 22.21 -2.63 1.89
CA ALA A 295 22.94 -3.74 2.47
C ALA A 295 24.46 -3.65 2.21
N SER A 296 25.24 -4.09 3.21
CA SER A 296 26.69 -4.23 3.11
C SER A 296 27.05 -5.72 3.14
N THR A 297 27.44 -6.28 2.00
CA THR A 297 27.72 -7.71 1.85
C THR A 297 29.15 -7.95 1.38
N ASN A 298 29.70 -9.14 1.68
CA ASN A 298 31.03 -9.59 1.23
C ASN A 298 32.19 -8.61 1.51
N GLY A 299 32.08 -7.78 2.56
CA GLY A 299 33.08 -6.78 2.92
C GLY A 299 33.01 -5.46 2.15
N LEU A 300 31.98 -5.28 1.31
CA LEU A 300 31.67 -4.03 0.60
C LEU A 300 30.68 -3.18 1.42
N TRP A 301 30.74 -1.86 1.21
CA TRP A 301 29.88 -0.89 1.86
C TRP A 301 28.71 -0.49 0.97
N GLN A 302 27.47 -0.73 1.43
CA GLN A 302 26.24 -0.33 0.72
C GLN A 302 26.22 -0.73 -0.76
N ASN A 303 26.71 -1.94 -1.04
CA ASN A 303 26.69 -2.52 -2.39
C ASN A 303 25.30 -3.02 -2.78
N GLY A 304 24.43 -3.27 -1.80
CA GLY A 304 23.07 -3.75 -2.02
C GLY A 304 23.00 -5.26 -2.26
N VAL A 305 21.83 -5.84 -1.98
CA VAL A 305 21.55 -7.25 -2.17
C VAL A 305 20.12 -7.46 -2.66
N ILE A 306 19.91 -8.46 -3.50
CA ILE A 306 18.60 -8.94 -3.92
C ILE A 306 18.60 -10.47 -3.97
N ALA A 307 17.48 -11.08 -3.59
CA ALA A 307 17.29 -12.52 -3.63
C ALA A 307 15.85 -12.91 -3.95
N ALA A 308 15.69 -14.11 -4.51
CA ALA A 308 14.41 -14.79 -4.59
C ALA A 308 14.34 -15.93 -3.57
N PHE A 309 13.15 -16.10 -3.01
CA PHE A 309 12.79 -17.10 -2.03
C PHE A 309 11.61 -17.92 -2.57
N SER A 310 11.72 -19.24 -2.50
CA SER A 310 10.63 -20.17 -2.86
C SER A 310 9.37 -19.78 -2.11
N GLY A 311 8.28 -19.59 -2.84
CA GLY A 311 7.01 -19.19 -2.26
C GLY A 311 6.49 -20.18 -1.23
N ALA A 312 6.65 -21.48 -1.51
CA ALA A 312 6.16 -22.54 -0.62
C ALA A 312 6.99 -22.70 0.66
N THR A 313 8.30 -22.42 0.62
CA THR A 313 9.24 -22.86 1.68
C THR A 313 10.10 -21.76 2.30
N GLY A 314 10.18 -20.59 1.67
CA GLY A 314 11.09 -19.51 2.05
C GLY A 314 12.57 -19.84 1.84
N GLN A 315 12.89 -20.95 1.14
CA GLN A 315 14.27 -21.30 0.82
C GLN A 315 14.83 -20.37 -0.24
N LEU A 316 16.10 -20.02 -0.12
CA LEU A 316 16.80 -19.18 -1.10
C LEU A 316 16.90 -19.91 -2.44
N VAL A 317 16.31 -19.34 -3.50
CA VAL A 317 16.42 -19.84 -4.87
C VAL A 317 17.70 -19.29 -5.50
N TRP A 318 17.89 -17.97 -5.41
CA TRP A 318 19.11 -17.29 -5.85
C TRP A 318 19.33 -16.00 -5.06
N GLN A 319 20.58 -15.52 -5.07
CA GLN A 319 20.99 -14.24 -4.49
C GLN A 319 22.00 -13.55 -5.40
N LEU A 320 21.89 -12.23 -5.50
CA LEU A 320 22.87 -11.37 -6.16
C LEU A 320 23.29 -10.23 -5.23
N ASP A 321 24.60 -10.08 -5.06
CA ASP A 321 25.23 -9.00 -4.30
C ASP A 321 25.81 -7.96 -5.26
N GLY A 322 25.72 -6.67 -4.90
CA GLY A 322 26.40 -5.62 -5.67
C GLY A 322 27.92 -5.83 -5.68
N SER A 323 28.56 -5.56 -6.81
CA SER A 323 29.98 -5.89 -7.00
C SER A 323 30.97 -4.82 -6.51
N THR A 324 30.50 -3.63 -6.15
CA THR A 324 31.33 -2.51 -5.68
C THR A 324 30.66 -1.72 -4.57
N ASP A 325 31.45 -0.95 -3.81
CA ASP A 325 30.91 -0.03 -2.81
C ASP A 325 29.91 0.95 -3.43
N LEU A 326 28.85 1.27 -2.68
CA LEU A 326 27.81 2.24 -3.03
C LEU A 326 27.03 1.90 -4.31
N THR A 327 27.08 0.66 -4.80
CA THR A 327 26.28 0.23 -5.96
C THR A 327 24.78 0.21 -5.69
N GLN A 328 24.34 0.08 -4.43
CA GLN A 328 22.92 0.11 -4.08
C GLN A 328 22.02 -0.80 -4.93
N LEU A 329 22.51 -2.00 -5.26
CA LEU A 329 21.79 -2.96 -6.09
C LEU A 329 20.41 -3.27 -5.50
N GLY A 330 19.40 -3.24 -6.37
CA GLY A 330 18.02 -3.56 -6.02
C GLY A 330 17.20 -2.35 -5.58
N GLU A 331 17.64 -1.13 -5.90
CA GLU A 331 16.91 0.13 -5.67
C GLU A 331 15.55 0.08 -6.37
N THR A 332 15.55 -0.39 -7.61
CA THR A 332 14.38 -0.72 -8.39
C THR A 332 14.54 -2.10 -8.97
N ALA A 333 13.42 -2.79 -9.19
CA ALA A 333 13.40 -4.06 -9.88
C ALA A 333 12.08 -4.20 -10.62
N ALA A 334 12.14 -4.73 -11.83
CA ALA A 334 10.99 -4.98 -12.68
C ALA A 334 11.12 -6.36 -13.34
N ILE A 335 10.02 -7.10 -13.40
CA ILE A 335 9.94 -8.36 -14.13
C ILE A 335 9.77 -8.04 -15.62
N VAL A 336 10.58 -8.63 -16.49
CA VAL A 336 10.58 -8.32 -17.94
C VAL A 336 10.12 -9.46 -18.85
N GLY A 337 9.52 -10.51 -18.28
CA GLY A 337 9.16 -11.71 -19.03
C GLY A 337 10.35 -12.65 -19.20
N ASP A 338 10.13 -13.83 -19.78
CA ASP A 338 11.20 -14.75 -20.17
C ASP A 338 11.82 -14.27 -21.49
N ILE A 339 12.95 -13.57 -21.40
CA ILE A 339 13.65 -12.93 -22.53
C ILE A 339 14.61 -13.92 -23.20
N ASP A 340 15.22 -14.83 -22.45
CA ASP A 340 16.18 -15.81 -22.97
C ASP A 340 15.56 -17.17 -23.34
N LEU A 341 14.27 -17.35 -23.08
CA LEU A 341 13.43 -18.50 -23.41
C LEU A 341 13.79 -19.78 -22.66
N ASP A 342 14.28 -19.67 -21.43
CA ASP A 342 14.58 -20.82 -20.58
C ASP A 342 13.38 -21.34 -19.77
N GLY A 343 12.24 -20.64 -19.83
CA GLY A 343 11.02 -20.95 -19.11
C GLY A 343 10.88 -20.25 -17.76
N VAL A 344 11.86 -19.43 -17.38
CA VAL A 344 11.89 -18.64 -16.14
C VAL A 344 11.77 -17.15 -16.49
N LEU A 345 11.10 -16.37 -15.65
CA LEU A 345 11.00 -14.92 -15.88
C LEU A 345 12.32 -14.21 -15.58
N ASP A 346 12.69 -13.26 -16.45
CA ASP A 346 13.83 -12.38 -16.25
C ASP A 346 13.45 -11.09 -15.52
N PHE A 347 14.47 -10.42 -14.97
CA PHE A 347 14.35 -9.19 -14.20
C PHE A 347 15.33 -8.13 -14.68
N VAL A 348 14.90 -6.87 -14.63
CA VAL A 348 15.77 -5.70 -14.74
C VAL A 348 15.89 -5.06 -13.38
N LEU A 349 17.13 -4.72 -13.00
CA LEU A 349 17.46 -4.14 -11.69
C LEU A 349 18.06 -2.74 -11.88
N GLY A 350 17.64 -1.82 -11.01
CA GLY A 350 18.30 -0.55 -10.78
C GLY A 350 19.44 -0.69 -9.76
N VAL A 351 20.42 0.19 -9.93
CA VAL A 351 21.62 0.40 -9.11
C VAL A 351 21.78 1.90 -8.85
#